data_AF-D8JBY3-F1
#
_entry.id   AF-D8JBY3-F1
#
_cell.length_a   1.000
_cell.length_b   1.000
_cell.length_c   1.000
_cell.angle_alpha   90.00
_cell.angle_beta   90.00
_cell.angle_gamma   90.00
#
_symmetry.space_group_name_H-M   'P 1'
#
loop_
_entity.id
_entity.type
_entity.pdbx_description
1 polymer ?
#
loop_
_entity_poly.entity_id
_entity_poly.type
_entity_poly.pdbx_seq_one_letter_code
_entity_poly.pdbx_strand_id
1 'polypeptide(L)'
;MPRLTITVTDEQAALLDEKAGDGGEYESKSEAVRTFIQEYERLSERVTDLEAEYEERIADLERENERLRNEKQLILNQREEHTDLVRAIEREQSREDRRAQAGVLTRAKWWLVGMADEE
;
A
#
# COMPACT_ATOMS: atom_id res chain seq x y z
N MET A 1 -31.59 6.77 42.38
CA MET A 1 -30.42 7.21 41.57
C MET A 1 -29.60 8.21 42.39
N PRO A 2 -28.26 8.12 42.36
CA PRO A 2 -27.41 9.15 42.95
C PRO A 2 -27.68 10.51 42.30
N ARG A 3 -27.60 11.59 43.08
CA ARG A 3 -27.73 12.96 42.58
C ARG A 3 -26.35 13.58 42.49
N LEU A 4 -26.07 14.21 41.36
CA LEU A 4 -24.82 14.90 41.08
C LEU A 4 -25.16 16.36 40.72
N THR A 5 -24.41 17.30 41.29
CA THR A 5 -24.43 18.69 40.85
C THR A 5 -23.20 18.91 39.98
N ILE A 6 -23.40 19.39 38.76
CA ILE A 6 -22.33 19.71 37.82
C ILE A 6 -22.40 21.19 37.46
N THR A 7 -21.24 21.78 37.18
CA THR A 7 -21.17 23.11 36.57
C THR A 7 -21.11 22.91 35.06
N VAL A 8 -21.97 23.61 34.33
CA VAL A 8 -22.02 23.60 32.87
C VAL A 8 -21.89 25.03 32.36
N THR A 9 -21.51 25.18 31.10
CA THR A 9 -21.50 26.50 30.46
C THR A 9 -22.92 26.99 30.18
N ASP A 10 -23.10 28.29 29.97
CA ASP A 10 -24.40 28.86 29.60
C ASP A 10 -24.94 28.25 28.29
N GLU A 11 -24.05 27.95 27.34
CA GLU A 11 -24.40 27.27 26.08
C GLU A 11 -24.90 25.84 26.31
N GLN A 12 -24.24 25.08 27.19
CA GLN A 12 -24.67 23.72 27.55
C GLN A 12 -26.00 23.75 28.33
N ALA A 13 -26.19 24.75 29.20
CA ALA A 13 -27.46 24.94 29.89
C ALA A 13 -28.59 25.25 28.90
N ALA A 14 -28.35 26.15 27.94
CA ALA A 14 -29.30 26.49 26.89
C ALA A 14 -29.64 25.28 26.00
N LEU A 15 -28.64 24.48 25.61
CA LEU A 15 -28.85 23.24 24.86
C LEU A 15 -29.71 22.24 25.65
N LEU A 16 -29.47 22.10 26.95
CA LEU A 16 -30.29 21.24 27.81
C LEU A 16 -31.72 21.77 27.97
N ASP A 17 -31.91 23.09 28.04
CA ASP A 17 -33.24 23.71 28.05
C ASP A 17 -33.97 23.51 26.72
N GLU A 18 -33.28 23.60 25.59
CA GLU A 18 -33.87 23.31 24.28
C GLU A 18 -34.27 21.84 24.16
N LYS A 19 -33.36 20.94 24.56
CA LYS A 19 -33.55 19.49 24.42
C LYS A 19 -34.54 18.90 25.41
N ALA A 20 -34.72 19.51 26.58
CA ALA A 20 -35.61 19.03 27.64
C ALA A 20 -36.72 20.01 28.07
N GLY A 21 -36.91 21.09 27.30
CA GLY A 21 -37.96 22.06 27.51
C GLY A 21 -39.31 21.61 26.97
N ASP A 22 -40.27 22.52 26.95
CA ASP A 22 -41.64 22.23 26.48
C ASP A 22 -41.63 21.95 24.97
N GLY A 23 -41.90 20.70 24.59
CA GLY A 23 -41.74 20.20 23.21
C GLY A 23 -40.34 19.69 22.85
N GLY A 24 -39.45 19.54 23.83
CA GLY A 24 -38.13 18.94 23.67
C GLY A 24 -38.15 17.43 23.44
N GLU A 25 -36.97 16.87 23.12
CA GLU A 25 -36.77 15.44 22.85
C GLU A 25 -36.76 14.58 24.12
N TYR A 26 -36.48 15.20 25.27
CA TYR A 26 -36.38 14.52 26.56
C TYR A 26 -37.35 15.12 27.58
N GLU A 27 -37.83 14.32 28.54
CA GLU A 27 -38.77 14.77 29.57
C GLU A 27 -38.08 15.63 30.65
N SER A 28 -36.76 15.56 30.75
CA SER A 28 -35.99 16.34 31.72
C SER A 28 -34.52 16.53 31.34
N LYS A 29 -33.88 17.59 31.85
CA LYS A 29 -32.43 17.79 31.69
C LYS A 29 -31.63 16.60 32.19
N SER A 30 -32.08 15.96 33.27
CA SER A 30 -31.43 14.77 33.82
C SER A 30 -31.54 13.57 32.90
N GLU A 31 -32.64 13.43 32.16
CA GLU A 31 -32.78 12.40 31.12
C GLU A 31 -31.87 12.70 29.94
N ALA A 32 -31.88 13.93 29.42
CA ALA A 32 -31.00 14.37 28.34
C ALA A 32 -29.52 14.08 28.66
N VAL A 33 -29.05 14.47 29.86
CA VAL A 33 -27.68 14.21 30.29
C VAL A 33 -27.37 12.71 30.37
N ARG A 34 -28.29 11.89 30.88
CA ARG A 34 -28.07 10.42 30.92
C ARG A 34 -27.96 9.85 29.51
N THR A 35 -28.85 10.25 28.60
CA THR A 35 -28.84 9.79 27.22
C THR A 35 -27.55 10.23 26.51
N PHE A 36 -27.10 11.47 26.71
CA PHE A 36 -25.83 11.93 26.13
C PHE A 36 -24.62 11.16 26.64
N ILE A 37 -24.59 10.79 27.93
CA ILE A 37 -23.51 9.95 28.48
C ILE A 37 -23.53 8.56 27.84
N GLN A 38 -24.70 7.94 27.73
CA GLN A 38 -24.84 6.62 27.10
C GLN A 38 -24.45 6.64 25.61
N GLU A 39 -24.86 7.68 24.89
CA GLU A 39 -24.49 7.86 23.49
C GLU A 39 -22.99 8.15 23.32
N TYR A 40 -22.39 8.91 24.23
CA TYR A 40 -20.95 9.13 24.25
C TYR A 40 -20.18 7.83 24.47
N GLU A 41 -20.58 7.00 25.44
CA GLU A 41 -19.97 5.69 25.69
C GLU A 41 -20.06 4.80 24.45
N ARG A 42 -21.25 4.70 23.84
CA ARG A 42 -21.49 3.94 22.61
C ARG A 42 -20.66 4.45 21.43
N LEU A 43 -20.57 5.76 21.26
CA LEU A 43 -19.76 6.37 20.19
C LEU A 43 -18.27 6.14 20.44
N SER A 44 -17.81 6.24 21.68
CA SER A 44 -16.42 6.01 22.05
C SER A 44 -16.00 4.57 21.78
N GLU A 45 -16.84 3.58 22.13
CA GLU A 45 -16.61 2.18 21.79
C GLU A 45 -16.53 1.99 20.27
N ARG A 46 -17.50 2.55 19.53
CA ARG A 46 -17.52 2.44 18.07
C ARG A 46 -16.31 3.10 17.40
N VAL A 47 -15.83 4.23 17.91
CA VAL A 47 -14.61 4.88 17.40
C VAL A 47 -13.41 3.95 17.64
N THR A 48 -13.30 3.36 18.82
CA THR A 48 -12.22 2.43 19.16
C THR A 48 -12.22 1.22 18.23
N ASP A 49 -13.39 0.63 17.98
CA ASP A 49 -13.54 -0.51 17.07
C ASP A 49 -13.14 -0.14 15.63
N LEU A 50 -13.58 1.03 15.14
CA LEU A 50 -13.25 1.52 13.80
C LEU A 50 -11.76 1.84 13.65
N GLU A 51 -11.13 2.40 14.68
CA GLU A 51 -9.69 2.65 14.70
C GLU A 51 -8.91 1.34 14.57
N ALA A 52 -9.32 0.29 15.30
CA ALA A 52 -8.71 -1.03 15.20
C ALA A 52 -8.92 -1.67 13.81
N GLU A 53 -10.14 -1.57 13.23
CA GLU A 53 -10.43 -2.07 11.89
C GLU A 53 -9.57 -1.37 10.83
N TYR A 54 -9.43 -0.05 10.92
CA TYR A 54 -8.61 0.71 9.97
C TYR A 54 -7.12 0.41 10.13
N GLU A 55 -6.62 0.24 11.36
CA GLU A 55 -5.24 -0.15 11.59
C GLU A 55 -4.92 -1.52 10.98
N GLU A 56 -5.80 -2.52 11.20
CA GLU A 56 -5.67 -3.84 10.57
C GLU A 56 -5.70 -3.73 9.04
N ARG A 57 -6.65 -2.96 8.50
CA ARG A 57 -6.80 -2.79 7.06
C ARG A 57 -5.59 -2.12 6.41
N ILE A 58 -5.02 -1.11 7.07
CA ILE A 58 -3.80 -0.45 6.62
C ILE A 58 -2.64 -1.45 6.63
N ALA A 59 -2.45 -2.21 7.71
CA ALA A 59 -1.39 -3.21 7.80
C ALA A 59 -1.51 -4.29 6.72
N ASP A 60 -2.72 -4.72 6.39
CA ASP A 60 -2.99 -5.65 5.28
C ASP A 60 -2.59 -5.06 3.93
N LEU A 61 -3.02 -3.83 3.65
CA LEU A 61 -2.72 -3.14 2.40
C LEU A 61 -1.23 -2.87 2.24
N GLU A 62 -0.52 -2.52 3.31
CA GLU A 62 0.93 -2.33 3.31
C GLU A 62 1.66 -3.63 2.97
N ARG A 63 1.28 -4.75 3.62
CA ARG A 63 1.82 -6.08 3.33
C ARG A 63 1.58 -6.49 1.87
N GLU A 64 0.38 -6.26 1.35
CA GLU A 64 0.09 -6.57 -0.05
C GLU A 64 0.89 -5.68 -1.01
N ASN A 65 1.04 -4.39 -0.69
CA ASN A 65 1.80 -3.46 -1.52
C ASN A 65 3.28 -3.84 -1.57
N GLU A 66 3.87 -4.22 -0.42
CA GLU A 66 5.24 -4.72 -0.35
C GLU A 66 5.40 -6.00 -1.19
N ARG A 67 4.49 -6.97 -1.05
CA ARG A 67 4.48 -8.19 -1.87
C ARG A 67 4.46 -7.87 -3.36
N LEU A 68 3.56 -7.00 -3.79
CA LEU A 68 3.42 -6.60 -5.21
C LEU A 68 4.66 -5.85 -5.73
N ARG A 69 5.27 -4.99 -4.91
CA ARG A 69 6.52 -4.31 -5.27
C ARG A 69 7.66 -5.30 -5.48
N ASN A 70 7.80 -6.26 -4.57
CA ASN A 70 8.82 -7.30 -4.67
C ASN A 70 8.60 -8.19 -5.90
N GLU A 71 7.35 -8.60 -6.16
CA GLU A 71 6.98 -9.39 -7.33
C GLU A 71 7.27 -8.62 -8.64
N LYS A 72 6.90 -7.33 -8.70
CA LYS A 72 7.22 -6.47 -9.84
C LYS A 72 8.72 -6.37 -10.06
N GLN A 73 9.51 -6.17 -9.00
CA GLN A 73 10.96 -6.05 -9.11
C GLN A 73 11.58 -7.35 -9.64
N LEU A 74 11.12 -8.51 -9.16
CA LEU A 74 11.56 -9.80 -9.66
C LEU A 74 11.27 -9.96 -11.15
N ILE A 75 10.08 -9.60 -11.60
CA ILE A 75 9.70 -9.68 -13.02
C ILE A 75 10.56 -8.73 -13.87
N LEU A 76 10.85 -7.53 -13.40
CA LEU A 76 11.72 -6.59 -14.11
C LEU A 76 13.14 -7.15 -14.24
N ASN A 77 13.71 -7.67 -13.16
CA ASN A 77 15.02 -8.32 -13.18
C ASN A 77 15.05 -9.50 -14.17
N GLN A 78 14.03 -10.36 -14.15
CA GLN A 78 13.92 -11.49 -15.10
C GLN A 78 13.84 -11.02 -16.57
N ARG A 79 13.15 -9.91 -16.84
CA ARG A 79 13.09 -9.34 -18.20
C ARG A 79 14.42 -8.76 -18.65
N GLU A 80 15.14 -8.10 -17.75
CA GLU A 80 16.49 -7.58 -18.02
C GLU A 80 17.45 -8.73 -18.32
N GLU A 81 17.48 -9.76 -17.47
CA GLU A 81 18.28 -10.98 -17.67
C GLU A 81 17.94 -11.65 -19.00
N HIS A 82 16.66 -11.83 -19.32
CA HIS A 82 16.24 -12.43 -20.58
C HIS A 82 16.68 -11.58 -21.79
N THR A 83 16.58 -10.26 -21.70
CA THR A 83 17.03 -9.35 -22.76
C THR A 83 18.54 -9.43 -22.96
N ASP A 84 19.31 -9.61 -21.88
CA ASP A 84 20.76 -9.76 -21.94
C ASP A 84 21.17 -11.12 -22.50
N LEU A 85 20.48 -12.19 -22.13
CA LEU A 85 20.67 -13.53 -22.70
C LEU A 85 20.36 -13.55 -24.20
N VAL A 86 19.25 -12.95 -24.63
CA VAL A 86 18.92 -12.82 -26.06
C VAL A 86 20.03 -12.05 -26.80
N ARG A 87 20.47 -10.91 -26.26
CA ARG A 87 21.59 -10.14 -26.84
C ARG A 87 22.89 -10.95 -26.89
N ALA A 88 23.17 -11.78 -25.90
CA ALA A 88 24.36 -12.64 -25.90
C ALA A 88 24.29 -13.71 -27.00
N ILE A 89 23.13 -14.37 -27.14
CA ILE A 89 22.89 -15.37 -28.19
C ILE A 89 22.97 -14.74 -29.58
N GLU A 90 22.37 -13.58 -29.79
CA GLU A 90 22.46 -12.84 -31.07
C GLU A 90 23.91 -12.48 -31.43
N ARG A 91 24.71 -12.06 -30.44
CA ARG A 91 26.14 -11.80 -30.65
C ARG A 91 26.88 -13.07 -31.04
N GLU A 92 26.60 -14.20 -30.39
CA GLU A 92 27.23 -15.48 -30.68
C GLU A 92 26.86 -15.97 -32.08
N GLN A 93 25.57 -15.96 -32.44
CA GLN A 93 25.10 -16.29 -33.79
C GLN A 93 25.73 -15.39 -34.85
N SER A 94 25.81 -14.08 -34.60
CA SER A 94 26.46 -13.16 -35.56
C SER A 94 27.95 -13.46 -35.77
N ARG A 95 28.64 -13.96 -34.73
CA ARG A 95 30.04 -14.40 -34.83
C ARG A 95 30.16 -15.72 -35.60
N GLU A 96 29.24 -16.65 -35.38
CA GLU A 96 29.16 -17.90 -36.13
C GLU A 96 28.84 -17.66 -37.61
N ASP A 97 27.87 -16.80 -37.92
CA ASP A 97 27.50 -16.43 -39.28
C ASP A 97 28.68 -15.78 -40.02
N ARG A 98 29.43 -14.88 -39.36
CA ARG A 98 30.67 -14.31 -39.91
C ARG A 98 31.72 -15.38 -40.17
N ARG A 99 31.85 -16.38 -39.29
CA ARG A 99 32.78 -17.51 -39.48
C ARG A 99 32.33 -18.43 -40.62
N ALA A 100 31.03 -18.64 -40.78
CA ALA A 100 30.46 -19.47 -41.84
C ALA A 100 30.59 -18.79 -43.22
N GLN A 101 30.38 -17.46 -43.29
CA GLN A 101 30.54 -16.66 -44.51
C GLN A 101 32.01 -16.37 -44.85
N ALA A 102 32.95 -16.62 -43.93
CA ALA A 102 34.37 -16.49 -44.21
C ALA A 102 34.79 -17.50 -45.28
N GLY A 103 35.30 -16.99 -46.41
CA GLY A 103 35.88 -17.81 -47.49
C GLY A 103 37.00 -18.72 -47.00
N VAL A 104 37.29 -19.80 -47.74
CA VAL A 104 38.28 -20.84 -47.37
C VAL A 104 39.65 -20.24 -47.02
N LEU A 105 40.07 -19.17 -47.73
CA LEU A 105 41.31 -18.45 -47.46
C LEU A 105 41.33 -17.73 -46.10
N THR A 106 40.20 -17.12 -45.72
CA THR A 106 40.07 -16.41 -44.43
C THR A 106 40.07 -17.39 -43.26
N ARG A 107 39.41 -18.55 -43.43
CA ARG A 107 39.45 -19.64 -42.43
C ARG A 107 40.86 -20.23 -42.27
N ALA A 108 41.58 -20.44 -43.36
CA ALA A 108 42.97 -20.90 -43.31
C ALA A 108 43.90 -19.87 -42.63
N LYS A 109 43.70 -18.57 -42.90
CA LYS A 109 44.42 -17.49 -42.22
C LYS A 109 44.19 -17.49 -40.70
N TRP A 110 42.96 -17.71 -40.24
CA TRP A 110 42.63 -17.78 -38.81
C TRP A 110 43.23 -19.01 -38.11
N TRP A 111 43.33 -20.14 -38.81
CA TRP A 111 44.01 -21.33 -38.28
C TRP A 111 45.52 -21.12 -38.11
N LEU A 112 46.14 -20.33 -39.00
CA LEU A 112 47.59 -20.14 -39.05
C LEU A 112 48.09 -19.00 -38.14
N VAL A 113 47.26 -17.99 -37.88
CA VAL A 113 47.65 -16.79 -37.10
C VAL A 113 46.97 -16.72 -35.73
N GLY A 114 45.92 -17.51 -35.47
CA GLY A 114 45.02 -17.32 -34.33
C GLY A 114 44.11 -16.11 -34.58
N MET A 115 42.84 -16.19 -34.15
CA MET A 115 41.88 -15.11 -34.35
C MET A 115 42.36 -13.89 -33.54
N ALA A 116 42.89 -12.87 -34.20
CA ALA A 116 43.07 -11.57 -33.59
C ALA A 116 41.66 -11.02 -33.35
N ASP A 117 41.20 -11.06 -32.10
CA ASP A 117 40.18 -10.14 -31.64
C ASP A 117 40.83 -8.74 -31.77
N GLU A 118 40.51 -8.04 -32.85
CA GLU A 118 40.70 -6.60 -32.92
C GLU A 118 39.71 -5.98 -31.91
N GLU A 119 40.27 -5.31 -30.89
CA GLU A 119 39.57 -4.50 -29.89
C GLU A 119 38.58 -3.49 -30.50
#